data_AF-A0A3B8YS31-F1
#
_entry.id   AF-A0A3B8YS31-F1
#
_cell.length_a   1.000
_cell.length_b   1.000
_cell.length_c   1.000
_cell.angle_alpha   90.00
_cell.angle_beta   90.00
_cell.angle_gamma   90.00
#
_symmetry.space_group_name_H-M   'P 1'
#
loop_
_entity.id
_entity.type
_entity.pdbx_description
1 polymer ?
#
loop_
_entity_poly.entity_id
_entity_poly.type
_entity_poly.pdbx_seq_one_letter_code
_entity_poly.pdbx_strand_id
1 'polypeptide(L)' 'MKRFIHKNFLLQTDTARELYHEHAKKQPIIDYHCHL' A
#
# COMPACT_ATOMS: atom_id res chain seq x y z
N MET A 1 12.62 -9.53 16.02
CA MET A 1 11.76 -9.89 14.86
C MET A 1 10.98 -8.67 14.41
N LYS A 2 10.83 -8.45 13.10
CA LYS A 2 9.86 -7.47 12.60
C LYS A 2 8.44 -7.95 12.95
N ARG A 3 7.52 -7.00 13.20
CA ARG A 3 6.09 -7.31 13.29
C ARG A 3 5.61 -7.95 11.98
N PHE A 4 4.66 -8.87 12.07
CA PHE A 4 4.07 -9.56 10.92
C PHE A 4 3.57 -8.54 9.87
N ILE A 5 2.70 -7.61 10.30
CA ILE A 5 2.30 -6.44 9.50
C ILE A 5 3.23 -5.28 9.86
N HIS A 6 3.86 -4.70 8.84
CA HIS A 6 4.82 -3.59 8.95
C HIS A 6 4.78 -2.73 7.68
N LYS A 7 5.56 -1.64 7.63
CA LYS A 7 5.51 -0.66 6.53
C LYS A 7 5.73 -1.22 5.12
N ASN A 8 6.42 -2.34 4.98
CA ASN A 8 6.70 -2.98 3.68
C ASN A 8 5.96 -4.32 3.55
N PHE A 9 4.88 -4.51 4.29
CA PHE A 9 4.06 -5.71 4.18
C PHE A 9 3.59 -5.88 2.72
N LEU A 10 3.83 -7.07 2.16
CA LEU A 10 3.62 -7.41 0.74
C LEU A 10 4.52 -6.69 -0.31
N LEU A 11 5.43 -5.79 0.11
CA LEU A 11 6.32 -5.05 -0.81
C LEU A 11 7.71 -5.68 -0.87
N GLN A 12 7.87 -6.69 -1.73
CA GLN A 12 9.06 -7.54 -1.80
C GLN A 12 10.28 -6.87 -2.47
N THR A 13 10.07 -5.97 -3.44
CA THR A 13 11.14 -5.29 -4.19
C THR A 13 11.25 -3.81 -3.81
N ASP A 14 12.38 -3.18 -4.14
CA ASP A 14 12.55 -1.73 -3.94
C ASP A 14 11.61 -0.93 -4.82
N THR A 15 11.41 -1.34 -6.08
CA THR A 15 10.43 -0.75 -6.98
C THR A 15 9.00 -0.79 -6.40
N ALA A 16 8.59 -1.92 -5.79
CA ALA A 16 7.27 -2.02 -5.16
C ALA A 16 7.12 -1.05 -3.96
N ARG A 17 8.19 -0.84 -3.19
CA ARG A 17 8.21 0.10 -2.07
C ARG A 17 8.08 1.54 -2.55
N GLU A 18 8.83 1.91 -3.58
CA GLU A 18 8.77 3.25 -4.18
C GLU A 18 7.39 3.54 -4.76
N LEU A 19 6.87 2.66 -5.62
CA LEU A 19 5.55 2.84 -6.23
C LEU A 19 4.43 2.98 -5.19
N TYR A 20 4.47 2.18 -4.13
CA TYR A 20 3.46 2.27 -3.09
C TYR A 20 3.63 3.51 -2.20
N HIS A 21 4.81 3.71 -1.60
CA HIS A 21 5.02 4.77 -0.61
C HIS A 21 5.00 6.16 -1.22
N GLU A 22 5.57 6.33 -2.41
CA GLU A 22 5.69 7.65 -3.02
C GLU A 22 4.48 8.05 -3.86
N HIS A 23 3.80 7.08 -4.49
CA HIS A 23 2.68 7.35 -5.39
C HIS A 23 1.34 6.83 -4.89
N ALA A 24 1.20 5.51 -4.71
CA ALA A 24 -0.12 4.88 -4.52
C ALA A 24 -0.78 5.23 -3.17
N LYS A 25 -0.02 5.22 -2.07
CA LYS A 25 -0.54 5.43 -0.70
C LYS A 25 -1.22 6.79 -0.50
N LYS A 26 -0.82 7.80 -1.27
CA LYS A 26 -1.32 9.19 -1.17
C LYS A 26 -2.57 9.43 -2.03
N GLN A 27 -2.96 8.47 -2.87
CA GLN A 27 -4.12 8.62 -3.75
C GLN A 27 -5.44 8.53 -2.96
N PRO A 28 -6.49 9.24 -3.40
CA PRO A 28 -7.82 9.05 -2.84
C PRO A 28 -8.37 7.66 -3.15
N ILE A 29 -9.32 7.21 -2.33
CA ILE A 29 -10.11 6.02 -2.61
C ILE A 29 -11.27 6.42 -3.52
N ILE A 30 -11.43 5.72 -4.63
CA ILE A 30 -12.60 5.82 -5.51
C ILE A 30 -13.39 4.53 -5.34
N ASP A 31 -14.36 4.55 -4.43
CA ASP A 31 -15.21 3.40 -4.12
C ASP A 31 -16.52 3.49 -4.91
N TYR A 32 -16.44 3.23 -6.22
CA TYR A 32 -17.54 3.48 -7.17
C TYR A 32 -18.77 2.58 -6.97
N HIS A 33 -18.62 1.48 -6.25
CA HIS A 33 -19.69 0.56 -5.96
C HIS A 33 -19.48 -0.07 -4.58
N CYS A 34 -20.31 0.35 -3.62
CA CYS A 34 -20.38 -0.24 -2.29
C CYS A 34 -21.84 -0.39 -1.86
N HIS A 35 -22.04 -1.25 -0.85
CA HIS A 35 -23.32 -1.44 -0.16
C HIS A 35 -23.17 -1.11 1.33
N LEU A 36 -22.34 -0.10 1.64
CA LEU A 36 -22.17 0.40 3.02
C LEU A 36 -23.49 0.88 3.61
#